data_AF-C4GDJ4-F1
#
_entry.id   AF-C4GDJ4-F1
#
_cell.length_a   1.000
_cell.length_b   1.000
_cell.length_c   1.000
_cell.angle_alpha   90.00
_cell.angle_beta   90.00
_cell.angle_gamma   90.00
#
_symmetry.space_group_name_H-M   'P 1'
#
loop_
_entity.id
_entity.type
_entity.pdbx_description
1 polymer ?
#
loop_
_entity_poly.entity_id
_entity_poly.type
_entity_poly.pdbx_seq_one_letter_code
_entity_poly.pdbx_strand_id
1 'polypeptide(L)'
;MYLRTADYTVKKPCGIYEIKSEKGRISYKIFVDNKDLQMYLTKNKGKVCETMKPVFSVEEYKEYPNTQVRKLTSGEMRKYLSER
;
A
#
# COMPACT_ATOMS: atom_id res chain seq x y z
N MET A 1 2.92 -10.42 4.02
CA MET A 1 2.61 -9.69 5.28
C MET A 1 2.03 -8.30 5.01
N TYR A 2 2.64 -7.50 4.12
CA TYR A 2 2.25 -6.10 3.87
C TYR A 2 0.79 -5.86 3.50
N LEU A 3 0.21 -6.68 2.60
CA LEU A 3 -1.19 -6.50 2.18
C LEU A 3 -2.17 -6.68 3.35
N ARG A 4 -2.03 -7.75 4.12
CA ARG A 4 -2.88 -8.00 5.31
C ARG A 4 -2.80 -6.86 6.34
N THR A 5 -1.61 -6.29 6.55
CA THR A 5 -1.44 -5.13 7.45
C THR A 5 -2.13 -3.90 6.90
N ALA A 6 -2.02 -3.66 5.58
CA ALA A 6 -2.74 -2.56 4.92
C ALA A 6 -4.25 -2.74 5.07
N ASP A 7 -4.76 -3.92 4.70
CA ASP A 7 -6.17 -4.29 4.82
C ASP A 7 -6.68 -4.07 6.25
N TYR A 8 -5.91 -4.53 7.25
CA TYR A 8 -6.25 -4.35 8.66
C TYR A 8 -6.26 -2.87 9.09
N THR A 9 -5.35 -2.06 8.55
CA THR A 9 -5.26 -0.64 8.89
C THR A 9 -6.42 0.17 8.32
N VAL A 10 -6.90 -0.19 7.12
CA VAL A 10 -8.01 0.52 6.44
C VAL A 10 -9.37 -0.16 6.58
N LYS A 11 -9.41 -1.37 7.15
CA LYS A 11 -10.60 -2.22 7.32
C LYS A 11 -11.33 -2.52 6.00
N LYS A 12 -10.55 -2.69 4.92
CA LYS A 12 -11.02 -2.94 3.54
C LYS A 12 -10.01 -3.80 2.78
N PRO A 13 -10.44 -4.58 1.77
CA PRO A 13 -9.50 -5.29 0.90
C PRO A 13 -8.73 -4.28 0.04
N CYS A 14 -7.42 -4.23 0.20
CA CYS A 14 -6.53 -3.46 -0.66
C CYS A 14 -6.08 -4.30 -1.86
N GLY A 15 -5.56 -3.64 -2.88
CA GLY A 15 -4.98 -4.27 -4.05
C GLY A 15 -3.47 -4.02 -4.16
N ILE A 16 -2.74 -5.03 -4.62
CA ILE A 16 -1.36 -4.88 -5.10
C ILE A 16 -1.43 -4.53 -6.58
N TYR A 17 -0.83 -3.41 -6.95
CA TYR A 17 -0.78 -2.90 -8.31
C TYR A 17 0.64 -2.94 -8.83
N GLU A 18 0.78 -3.34 -10.09
CA GLU A 18 2.03 -3.22 -10.81
C GLU A 18 2.19 -1.80 -11.36
N ILE A 19 3.34 -1.21 -11.06
CA ILE A 19 3.70 0.15 -11.48
C ILE A 19 5.00 0.08 -12.26
N LYS A 20 4.92 0.45 -13.52
CA LYS A 20 6.05 0.53 -14.44
C LYS A 20 6.51 1.96 -14.57
N SER A 21 7.83 2.17 -14.48
CA SER A 21 8.44 3.47 -14.78
C SER A 21 8.72 3.59 -16.28
N GLU A 22 8.86 4.82 -16.77
CA GLU A 22 9.33 5.11 -18.13
C GLU A 22 10.66 4.43 -18.47
N LYS A 23 11.53 4.23 -17.47
CA LYS A 23 12.81 3.51 -17.64
C LYS A 23 12.66 1.99 -17.62
N GLY A 24 11.45 1.46 -17.70
CA GLY A 24 11.15 0.03 -17.71
C GLY A 24 11.19 -0.67 -16.36
N ARG A 25 11.68 -0.02 -15.29
CA ARG A 25 11.66 -0.62 -13.93
C ARG A 25 10.22 -0.88 -13.49
N ILE A 26 9.97 -2.12 -13.07
CA ILE A 26 8.70 -2.57 -12.48
C ILE A 26 8.79 -2.51 -10.95
N SER A 27 7.70 -2.12 -10.32
CA SER A 27 7.55 -2.11 -8.86
C SER A 27 6.11 -2.43 -8.48
N TYR A 28 5.91 -3.01 -7.29
CA TYR A 28 4.60 -3.33 -6.77
C TYR A 28 4.24 -2.42 -5.61
N LYS A 29 3.00 -1.91 -5.61
CA LYS A 29 2.50 -0.99 -4.57
C LYS A 29 1.10 -1.39 -4.13
N ILE A 30 0.82 -1.17 -2.86
CA ILE A 30 -0.50 -1.44 -2.28
C ILE A 30 -1.31 -0.14 -2.29
N PHE A 31 -2.53 -0.19 -2.82
CA PHE A 31 -3.50 0.91 -2.79
C PHE A 31 -4.85 0.39 -2.29
N VAL A 32 -5.61 1.24 -1.63
CA VAL A 32 -6.95 0.89 -1.13
C VAL A 32 -7.91 0.77 -2.31
N ASP A 33 -7.83 1.70 -3.26
CA ASP A 33 -8.66 1.71 -4.46
C ASP A 33 -7.94 2.39 -5.65
N ASN A 34 -8.66 2.43 -6.77
CA ASN A 34 -8.17 3.07 -7.98
C ASN A 34 -8.02 4.60 -7.85
N LYS A 35 -8.73 5.24 -6.92
CA LYS A 35 -8.61 6.70 -6.69
C LYS A 35 -7.28 7.03 -6.03
N ASP A 36 -6.86 6.23 -5.05
CA ASP A 36 -5.54 6.34 -4.42
C ASP A 36 -4.41 6.06 -5.41
N LEU A 37 -4.58 5.04 -6.28
CA LEU A 37 -3.66 4.79 -7.39
C LEU A 37 -3.54 6.01 -8.31
N GLN A 38 -4.66 6.59 -8.75
CA GLN A 38 -4.64 7.77 -9.62
C GLN A 38 -3.94 8.95 -8.96
N MET A 39 -4.23 9.23 -7.68
CA MET A 39 -3.55 10.29 -6.94
C MET A 39 -2.04 10.04 -6.87
N TYR A 40 -1.61 8.79 -6.70
CA TYR A 40 -0.20 8.42 -6.72
C TYR A 40 0.44 8.68 -8.08
N LEU A 41 -0.18 8.23 -9.17
CA LEU A 41 0.33 8.40 -10.54
C LEU A 41 0.44 9.88 -10.92
N THR A 42 -0.55 10.70 -10.59
CA THR A 42 -0.51 12.16 -10.82
C THR A 42 0.66 12.84 -10.11
N LYS A 43 1.00 12.39 -8.89
CA LYS A 43 2.14 12.90 -8.13
C LYS A 43 3.49 12.35 -8.62
N ASN A 44 3.51 11.22 -9.33
CA ASN A 44 4.71 10.53 -9.75
C ASN A 44 4.77 10.43 -11.28
N LYS A 45 5.15 11.53 -11.94
CA LYS A 45 5.33 11.58 -13.39
C LYS A 45 6.28 10.47 -13.87
N GLY A 46 5.98 9.92 -15.04
CA GLY A 46 6.73 8.82 -15.64
C GLY A 46 6.55 7.46 -14.96
N LYS A 47 5.48 7.30 -14.17
CA LYS A 47 5.00 6.00 -13.69
C LYS A 47 3.61 5.73 -14.25
N VAL A 48 3.37 4.49 -14.64
CA VAL A 48 2.10 4.03 -15.19
C VAL A 48 1.68 2.71 -14.55
N CYS A 49 0.37 2.49 -14.46
CA CYS A 49 -0.23 1.19 -14.18
C CYS A 49 -0.97 0.77 -15.44
N GLU A 50 -0.45 -0.19 -16.19
CA GLU A 50 -0.97 -0.52 -17.53
C GLU A 50 -2.41 -1.05 -17.48
N THR A 51 -2.73 -1.88 -16.48
CA THR A 51 -4.05 -2.52 -16.37
C THR A 51 -5.08 -1.70 -15.58
N MET A 52 -4.64 -0.69 -14.82
CA MET A 52 -5.45 0.04 -13.83
C MET A 52 -6.25 -0.89 -12.89
N LYS A 53 -5.75 -2.11 -12.68
CA LYS A 53 -6.35 -3.16 -11.87
C LYS A 53 -5.26 -3.78 -10.99
N PRO A 54 -5.61 -4.24 -9.78
CA PRO A 54 -4.66 -4.94 -8.96
C PRO A 54 -4.27 -6.26 -9.62
N VAL A 55 -2.99 -6.61 -9.57
CA VAL A 55 -2.50 -7.95 -9.92
C VAL A 55 -2.91 -8.98 -8.85
N PHE A 56 -3.20 -8.50 -7.63
CA PHE A 56 -3.69 -9.33 -6.54
C PHE A 56 -4.51 -8.50 -5.56
N SER A 57 -5.67 -9.01 -5.15
CA SER A 57 -6.50 -8.49 -4.07
C SER A 57 -7.29 -9.65 -3.46
N VAL A 58 -7.66 -9.53 -2.19
CA VAL A 58 -8.65 -10.43 -1.58
C VAL A 58 -10.06 -9.89 -1.88
N GLU A 59 -11.05 -10.76 -2.01
CA GLU A 59 -12.43 -10.35 -2.32
C GLU A 59 -13.07 -9.58 -1.16
N GLU A 60 -12.91 -10.11 0.05
CA GLU A 60 -13.49 -9.54 1.26
C GLU A 60 -12.44 -9.35 2.35
N TYR A 61 -12.64 -8.29 3.15
CA TYR A 61 -11.80 -8.04 4.33
C TYR A 61 -12.06 -9.11 5.39
N LYS A 62 -10.98 -9.74 5.88
CA LYS A 62 -11.03 -10.73 6.95
C LYS A 62 -10.10 -10.35 8.09
N GLU A 63 -10.63 -10.36 9.31
CA GLU A 63 -9.83 -10.28 10.52
C GLU A 63 -9.32 -11.67 10.92
N TYR A 64 -8.03 -11.74 11.23
CA TYR A 64 -7.41 -12.97 11.70
C TYR A 64 -7.24 -12.90 13.22
N PRO A 65 -7.64 -13.95 13.97
CA PRO A 65 -7.43 -14.02 15.41
C PRO A 65 -5.97 -13.77 15.76
N ASN A 66 -5.72 -13.08 16.88
CA ASN A 66 -4.39 -12.73 17.38
C ASN A 66 -3.57 -11.77 16.48
N THR A 67 -4.21 -11.06 15.54
CA THR A 67 -3.54 -10.00 14.77
C THR A 67 -3.16 -8.84 15.68
N GLN A 68 -1.86 -8.55 15.80
CA GLN A 68 -1.36 -7.40 16.55
C GLN A 68 -0.72 -6.38 15.59
N VAL A 69 -1.48 -5.35 15.24
CA VAL A 69 -1.00 -4.22 14.43
C VAL A 69 -1.30 -2.95 15.21
N ARG A 70 -0.24 -2.19 15.55
CA ARG A 70 -0.38 -0.85 16.14
C ARG A 70 0.48 0.16 15.40
N LYS A 71 0.04 1.42 15.41
CA LYS A 71 0.86 2.55 14.99
C LYS A 71 1.82 2.94 16.12
N LEU A 72 3.01 3.41 15.73
CA LEU A 72 3.91 4.05 16.68
C LEU A 72 3.25 5.33 17.21
N THR A 73 3.43 5.57 18.50
CA THR A 73 3.08 6.85 19.12
C THR A 73 4.05 7.94 18.63
N SER A 74 3.65 9.20 18.77
CA SER A 74 4.49 10.33 18.38
C SER A 74 5.85 10.35 19.11
N GLY A 75 5.89 9.88 20.36
CA GLY A 75 7.14 9.76 21.13
C GLY A 75 8.07 8.70 20.56
N GLU A 76 7.55 7.50 20.29
CA GLU A 76 8.30 6.41 19.66
C GLU A 76 8.78 6.79 18.25
N MET A 77 7.96 7.50 17.48
CA MET A 77 8.32 7.97 16.15
C MET A 77 9.50 8.94 16.18
N ARG A 78 9.51 9.91 17.10
CA ARG A 78 10.64 10.84 17.27
C ARG A 78 11.92 10.11 17.63
N LYS A 79 11.85 9.17 18.58
CA LYS A 79 12.99 8.36 18.99
C LYS A 79 13.55 7.56 17.82
N TYR A 80 12.69 6.84 17.09
CA TYR A 80 13.09 6.08 15.91
C TYR A 80 13.78 6.93 14.84
N LEU A 81 13.27 8.15 14.59
CA LEU A 81 13.87 9.07 13.62
C LEU A 81 15.22 9.62 14.07
N SER A 82 15.46 9.75 15.38
CA SER A 82 16.77 10.21 15.91
C SER A 82 17.86 9.14 15.92
N GLU A 83 17.49 7.87 15.78
CA GLU A 83 18.43 6.72 15.76
C GLU A 83 18.90 6.37 14.33
N ARG A 84 18.47 7.15 13.33
CA ARG A 84 18.73 6.93 11.90
C ARG A 84 19.81 7.85 11.38
#